data_AF-A0A1I5X8I8-F1
#
_entry.id   AF-A0A1I5X8I8-F1
#
_cell.length_a   1.000
_cell.length_b   1.000
_cell.length_c   1.000
_cell.angle_alpha   90.00
_cell.angle_beta   90.00
_cell.angle_gamma   90.00
#
_symmetry.space_group_name_H-M   'P 1'
#
loop_
_entity.id
_entity.type
_entity.pdbx_description
1 polymer ?
#
loop_
_entity_poly.entity_id
_entity_poly.type
_entity_poly.pdbx_seq_one_letter_code
_entity_poly.pdbx_strand_id
1 'polypeptide(L)'
;MPPTLVTNDPDAVRGFAATFGDLIVKPLAESVVYESGGEALVYTRRVAPNELESLDGVELTAHLFQQFVWPKQFEARVTAVGDRLFPVAIHAGSEKAQVDWRTDYDSLRYEVIDIPDRVRAGIARYLELAGLAFSAFDFVISPDDGAWACLEANAIGAWGWIAEECGLPIAAAIAEELTKE
;
A
#
# COMPACT_ATOMS: atom_id res chain seq x y z
N MET A 1 2.73 -11.43 0.29
CA MET A 1 1.53 -10.58 0.19
C MET A 1 0.54 -11.09 1.22
N PRO A 2 -0.11 -10.20 1.99
CA PRO A 2 -1.16 -10.62 2.91
C PRO A 2 -2.32 -11.27 2.14
N PRO A 3 -3.04 -12.24 2.71
CA PRO A 3 -4.28 -12.75 2.14
C PRO A 3 -5.20 -11.59 1.76
N THR A 4 -5.74 -11.65 0.54
CA THR A 4 -6.62 -10.62 -0.03
C THR A 4 -7.85 -11.28 -0.65
N LEU A 5 -9.02 -10.70 -0.42
CA LEU A 5 -10.30 -11.09 -0.99
C LEU A 5 -10.92 -9.89 -1.72
N VAL A 6 -11.23 -10.06 -2.99
CA VAL A 6 -12.06 -9.12 -3.74
C VAL A 6 -13.42 -9.76 -3.95
N THR A 7 -14.47 -9.17 -3.37
CA THR A 7 -15.81 -9.78 -3.38
C THR A 7 -16.92 -8.74 -3.24
N ASN A 8 -18.12 -9.13 -3.69
CA ASN A 8 -19.40 -8.51 -3.33
C ASN A 8 -20.31 -9.50 -2.58
N ASP A 9 -19.76 -10.61 -2.08
CA ASP A 9 -20.47 -11.65 -1.31
C ASP A 9 -20.17 -11.48 0.20
N PRO A 10 -21.16 -11.06 1.01
CA PRO A 10 -21.00 -10.94 2.46
C PRO A 10 -20.55 -12.23 3.16
N ASP A 11 -20.99 -13.40 2.71
CA ASP A 11 -20.63 -14.66 3.36
C ASP A 11 -19.18 -15.03 3.10
N ALA A 12 -18.66 -14.69 1.92
CA ALA A 12 -17.23 -14.80 1.63
C ALA A 12 -16.40 -13.90 2.57
N VAL A 13 -16.86 -12.68 2.88
CA VAL A 13 -16.18 -11.79 3.84
C VAL A 13 -16.17 -12.40 5.24
N ARG A 14 -17.29 -12.95 5.71
CA ARG A 14 -17.37 -13.61 7.03
C ARG A 14 -16.43 -14.81 7.12
N GLY A 15 -16.42 -15.68 6.11
CA GLY A 15 -15.52 -16.83 6.05
C GLY A 15 -14.05 -16.41 6.02
N PHE A 16 -13.74 -15.32 5.31
CA PHE A 16 -12.41 -14.75 5.24
C PHE A 16 -11.95 -14.19 6.59
N ALA A 17 -12.81 -13.43 7.28
CA ALA A 17 -12.54 -12.92 8.63
C ALA A 17 -12.34 -14.08 9.63
N ALA A 18 -13.17 -15.13 9.56
CA ALA A 18 -13.02 -16.31 10.42
C ALA A 18 -11.69 -17.05 10.20
N THR A 19 -11.11 -16.97 9.00
CA THR A 19 -9.85 -17.64 8.64
C THR A 19 -8.62 -16.80 9.00
N PHE A 20 -8.67 -15.49 8.72
CA PHE A 20 -7.49 -14.62 8.78
C PHE A 20 -7.52 -13.59 9.91
N GLY A 21 -8.62 -13.50 10.66
CA GLY A 21 -8.78 -12.59 11.79
C GLY A 21 -9.09 -11.17 11.35
N ASP A 22 -8.33 -10.22 11.91
CA ASP A 22 -8.53 -8.79 11.65
C ASP A 22 -8.37 -8.45 10.17
N LEU A 23 -9.32 -7.69 9.65
CA LEU A 23 -9.35 -7.26 8.26
C LEU A 23 -9.26 -5.75 8.14
N ILE A 24 -8.72 -5.30 7.02
CA ILE A 24 -8.97 -3.97 6.47
C ILE A 24 -9.88 -4.06 5.26
N VAL A 25 -10.54 -2.95 4.94
CA VAL A 25 -11.19 -2.71 3.68
C VAL A 25 -10.56 -1.47 3.03
N LYS A 26 -10.26 -1.58 1.73
CA LYS A 26 -9.77 -0.45 0.93
C LYS A 26 -10.45 -0.45 -0.44
N PRO A 27 -10.58 0.71 -1.10
CA PRO A 27 -11.16 0.77 -2.42
C PRO A 27 -10.24 0.09 -3.47
N LEU A 28 -10.85 -0.50 -4.50
CA LEU A 28 -10.13 -1.12 -5.63
C LEU A 28 -9.51 -0.09 -6.58
N ALA A 29 -10.13 1.08 -6.69
CA ALA A 29 -9.71 2.19 -7.51
C ALA A 29 -9.85 3.49 -6.73
N GLU A 30 -9.24 4.56 -7.23
CA GLU A 30 -9.31 5.88 -6.60
C GLU A 30 -10.77 6.27 -6.33
N SER A 31 -11.10 6.40 -5.04
CA SER A 31 -12.47 6.64 -4.58
C SER A 31 -12.53 8.04 -3.96
N VAL A 32 -12.61 9.04 -4.84
CA VAL A 32 -13.02 10.38 -4.48
C VAL A 32 -14.54 10.39 -4.43
N VAL A 33 -15.11 10.65 -3.25
CA VAL A 33 -16.54 10.83 -3.06
C VAL A 33 -16.83 12.31 -2.92
N TYR A 34 -17.81 12.80 -3.68
CA TYR A 34 -18.27 14.18 -3.58
C TYR A 34 -19.47 14.24 -2.65
N GLU A 35 -19.29 14.82 -1.46
CA GLU A 35 -20.38 15.08 -0.52
C GLU A 35 -20.70 16.58 -0.46
N SER A 36 -21.81 16.95 0.17
CA SER A 36 -22.23 18.36 0.33
C SER A 36 -21.20 19.25 1.04
N GLY A 37 -20.18 18.66 1.66
CA GLY A 37 -19.05 19.34 2.31
C GLY A 37 -17.74 19.38 1.49
N GLY A 38 -17.70 18.78 0.29
CA GLY A 38 -16.51 18.75 -0.57
C GLY A 38 -16.09 17.33 -0.99
N GLU A 39 -14.87 17.22 -1.50
CA GLU A 39 -14.23 15.94 -1.84
C GLU A 39 -13.78 15.20 -0.57
N ALA A 40 -14.18 13.93 -0.45
CA ALA A 40 -13.75 13.01 0.59
C ALA A 40 -12.98 11.85 -0.04
N LEU A 41 -11.81 11.53 0.51
CA LEU A 41 -11.01 10.38 0.11
C LEU A 41 -11.37 9.16 0.96
N VAL A 42 -11.61 8.02 0.32
CA VAL A 42 -11.79 6.75 1.01
C VAL A 42 -10.44 6.10 1.26
N TYR A 43 -9.96 6.18 2.50
CA TYR A 43 -8.72 5.53 2.94
C TYR A 43 -8.93 4.07 3.36
N THR A 44 -7.82 3.36 3.52
CA THR A 44 -7.84 2.02 4.14
C THR A 44 -8.28 2.17 5.59
N ARG A 45 -9.24 1.34 6.01
CA ARG A 45 -9.68 1.29 7.41
C ARG A 45 -9.81 -0.14 7.88
N ARG A 46 -9.72 -0.34 9.20
CA ARG A 46 -10.05 -1.62 9.83
C ARG A 46 -11.55 -1.88 9.72
N VAL A 47 -11.91 -3.14 9.53
CA VAL A 47 -13.29 -3.62 9.66
C VAL A 47 -13.50 -3.94 11.13
N ALA A 48 -14.42 -3.24 11.78
CA ALA A 48 -14.72 -3.48 13.18
C ALA A 48 -15.48 -4.82 13.34
N PRO A 49 -15.30 -5.56 14.45
CA PRO A 49 -15.95 -6.86 14.62
C PRO A 49 -17.48 -6.82 14.48
N ASN A 50 -18.12 -5.74 14.92
CA ASN A 50 -19.57 -5.54 14.80
C ASN A 50 -20.02 -5.26 13.35
N GLU A 51 -19.14 -4.78 12.47
CA GLU A 51 -19.45 -4.61 11.04
C GLU A 51 -19.56 -5.98 10.33
N LEU A 52 -18.87 -7.01 10.83
CA LEU A 52 -18.97 -8.37 10.27
C LEU A 52 -20.34 -9.01 10.55
N GLU A 53 -21.05 -8.53 11.57
CA GLU A 53 -22.43 -8.95 11.86
C GLU A 53 -23.41 -8.40 10.81
N SER A 54 -23.15 -7.18 10.32
CA SER A 54 -24.02 -6.42 9.40
C SER A 54 -23.24 -5.86 8.22
N LEU A 55 -23.03 -6.70 7.20
CA LEU A 55 -22.31 -6.38 5.97
C LEU A 55 -23.22 -5.80 4.87
N ASP A 56 -24.29 -5.11 5.27
CA ASP A 56 -25.23 -4.48 4.33
C ASP A 56 -24.49 -3.51 3.42
N GLY A 57 -24.73 -3.61 2.12
CA GLY A 57 -24.10 -2.78 1.09
C GLY A 57 -22.89 -3.42 0.41
N VAL A 58 -22.32 -4.50 0.98
CA VAL A 58 -21.24 -5.26 0.30
C VAL A 58 -21.74 -5.83 -1.03
N GLU A 59 -23.01 -6.21 -1.11
CA GLU A 59 -23.63 -6.74 -2.33
C GLU A 59 -23.72 -5.74 -3.48
N LEU A 60 -23.62 -4.44 -3.18
CA LEU A 60 -23.82 -3.36 -4.17
C LEU A 60 -22.61 -3.20 -5.11
N THR A 61 -21.41 -3.55 -4.66
CA THR A 61 -20.19 -3.41 -5.47
C THR A 61 -19.06 -4.30 -4.96
N ALA A 62 -18.03 -4.51 -5.77
CA ALA A 62 -16.84 -5.24 -5.33
C ALA A 62 -16.01 -4.42 -4.34
N HIS A 63 -15.62 -5.05 -3.25
CA HIS A 63 -14.77 -4.50 -2.20
C HIS A 63 -13.49 -5.31 -2.10
N LEU A 64 -12.38 -4.65 -1.75
CA LEU A 64 -11.12 -5.33 -1.44
C LEU A 64 -10.98 -5.40 0.09
N PHE A 65 -11.10 -6.62 0.61
CA PHE A 65 -10.74 -6.97 1.98
C PHE A 65 -9.35 -7.60 1.99
N GLN A 66 -8.53 -7.24 2.98
CA GLN A 66 -7.19 -7.80 3.13
C GLN A 66 -6.94 -8.08 4.61
N GLN A 67 -6.17 -9.12 4.92
CA GLN A 67 -5.72 -9.35 6.29
C GLN A 67 -4.96 -8.11 6.80
N PHE A 68 -5.36 -7.61 7.98
CA PHE A 68 -4.64 -6.52 8.63
C PHE A 68 -3.30 -7.05 9.16
N VAL A 69 -2.20 -6.54 8.62
CA VAL A 69 -0.86 -6.95 9.07
C VAL A 69 -0.47 -6.13 10.29
N TRP A 70 -0.55 -6.76 11.45
CA TRP A 70 -0.17 -6.20 12.74
C TRP A 70 0.31 -7.29 13.69
N PRO A 71 1.35 -7.05 14.51
CA PRO A 71 2.20 -5.86 14.55
C PRO A 71 3.08 -5.70 13.31
N LYS A 72 3.57 -4.47 13.07
CA LYS A 72 4.56 -4.15 12.03
C LYS A 72 5.66 -3.26 12.59
N GLN A 73 6.88 -3.41 12.08
CA GLN A 73 8.01 -2.56 12.42
C GLN A 73 7.86 -1.17 11.80
N PHE A 74 7.58 -1.14 10.50
CA PHE A 74 7.31 0.04 9.69
C PHE A 74 6.70 -0.40 8.36
N GLU A 75 6.28 0.57 7.55
CA GLU A 75 5.97 0.35 6.14
C GLU A 75 7.15 0.82 5.28
N ALA A 76 7.36 0.25 4.10
CA ALA A 76 8.36 0.75 3.17
C ALA A 76 7.73 1.06 1.83
N ARG A 77 8.06 2.23 1.29
CA ARG A 77 7.75 2.61 -0.08
C ARG A 77 9.00 2.44 -0.93
N VAL A 78 8.91 1.63 -1.97
CA VAL A 78 9.99 1.45 -2.95
C VAL A 78 9.53 2.03 -4.28
N THR A 79 10.10 3.18 -4.64
CA THR A 79 9.90 3.73 -5.98
C THR A 79 10.88 3.07 -6.93
N ALA A 80 10.39 2.40 -7.96
CA ALA A 80 11.20 1.76 -8.99
C ALA A 80 11.14 2.58 -10.28
N VAL A 81 12.31 2.83 -10.88
CA VAL A 81 12.47 3.54 -12.16
C VAL A 81 13.51 2.80 -13.01
N GLY A 82 13.04 2.08 -14.03
CA GLY A 82 13.87 1.13 -14.77
C GLY A 82 14.48 0.09 -13.84
N ASP A 83 15.81 0.04 -13.77
CA ASP A 83 16.60 -0.83 -12.90
C ASP A 83 16.94 -0.22 -11.53
N ARG A 84 16.58 1.05 -11.31
CA ARG A 84 16.88 1.78 -10.07
C ARG A 84 15.74 1.66 -9.07
N LEU A 85 16.10 1.39 -7.81
CA LEU A 85 15.16 1.29 -6.71
C LEU A 85 15.50 2.33 -5.65
N PHE A 86 14.47 3.03 -5.17
CA PHE A 86 14.53 4.04 -4.12
C PHE A 86 13.67 3.60 -2.93
N PRO A 87 14.18 2.70 -2.07
CA PRO A 87 13.50 2.21 -0.87
C PRO A 87 13.55 3.23 0.28
N VAL A 88 12.40 3.51 0.88
CA VAL A 88 12.25 4.39 2.04
C VAL A 88 11.32 3.75 3.06
N ALA A 89 11.77 3.63 4.31
CA ALA A 89 10.91 3.29 5.44
C ALA A 89 10.04 4.50 5.83
N ILE A 90 8.79 4.22 6.16
CA ILE A 90 7.79 5.15 6.66
C ILE A 90 7.42 4.68 8.07
N HIS A 91 7.83 5.47 9.07
CA HIS A 91 7.49 5.24 10.47
C HIS A 91 6.28 6.09 10.86
N ALA A 92 5.15 5.42 11.10
CA ALA A 92 3.91 6.07 11.55
C ALA A 92 3.97 6.47 13.03
N GLY A 93 3.73 7.75 13.32
CA GLY A 93 3.70 8.30 14.68
C GLY A 93 2.32 8.29 15.35
N SER A 94 1.24 8.15 14.59
CA SER A 94 -0.13 8.12 15.11
C SER A 94 -0.86 6.79 14.83
N GLU A 95 -1.88 6.46 15.62
CA GLU A 95 -2.67 5.23 15.47
C GLU A 95 -3.38 5.14 14.11
N LYS A 96 -3.79 6.29 13.55
CA LYS A 96 -4.43 6.34 12.22
C LYS A 96 -3.41 6.07 11.11
N ALA A 97 -2.22 6.69 11.19
CA ALA A 97 -1.12 6.42 10.28
C ALA A 97 -0.63 4.97 10.34
N GLN A 98 -0.80 4.30 11.49
CA GLN A 98 -0.51 2.87 11.62
C GLN A 98 -1.50 1.97 10.87
N VAL A 99 -2.71 2.44 10.53
CA VAL A 99 -3.62 1.71 9.65
C VAL A 99 -3.36 2.09 8.20
N ASP A 100 -3.20 3.38 7.93
CA ASP A 100 -2.91 3.93 6.61
C ASP A 100 -2.10 5.22 6.76
N TRP A 101 -0.80 5.18 6.40
CA TRP A 101 0.13 6.30 6.59
C TRP A 101 -0.33 7.59 5.88
N ARG A 102 -1.17 7.48 4.84
CA ARG A 102 -1.69 8.62 4.07
C ARG A 102 -2.65 9.50 4.89
N THR A 103 -3.10 9.01 6.04
CA THR A 103 -4.09 9.70 6.88
C THR A 103 -3.51 10.76 7.80
N ASP A 104 -2.19 10.78 8.02
CA ASP A 104 -1.54 11.70 8.95
C ASP A 104 -0.05 11.87 8.63
N TYR A 105 0.24 12.66 7.57
CA TYR A 105 1.59 12.94 7.08
C TYR A 105 2.48 13.62 8.12
N ASP A 106 1.92 14.50 8.96
CA ASP A 106 2.66 15.23 9.99
C ASP A 106 3.23 14.32 11.07
N SER A 107 2.66 13.11 11.22
CA SER A 107 3.14 12.10 12.17
C SER A 107 4.26 11.20 11.63
N LEU A 108 4.60 11.33 10.35
CA LEU A 108 5.50 10.39 9.67
C LEU A 108 6.97 10.79 9.81
N ARG A 109 7.84 9.78 9.90
CA ARG A 109 9.28 9.93 9.71
C ARG A 109 9.76 9.00 8.62
N TYR A 110 10.71 9.48 7.82
CA TYR A 110 11.24 8.76 6.67
C TYR A 110 12.71 8.40 6.87
N GLU A 111 13.09 7.20 6.41
CA GLU A 111 14.47 6.74 6.43
C GLU A 111 14.78 6.00 5.14
N VAL A 112 15.87 6.38 4.46
CA VAL A 112 16.37 5.61 3.32
C VAL A 112 16.99 4.31 3.85
N ILE A 113 16.51 3.17 3.36
CA ILE A 113 16.88 1.85 3.88
C ILE A 113 17.45 0.95 2.78
N ASP A 114 18.09 -0.14 3.17
CA ASP A 114 18.45 -1.20 2.23
C ASP A 114 17.26 -2.10 1.90
N ILE A 115 17.30 -2.71 0.71
CA ILE A 115 16.28 -3.65 0.24
C ILE A 115 16.87 -5.06 0.07
N PRO A 116 16.21 -6.12 0.59
CA PRO A 116 16.69 -7.49 0.41
C PRO A 116 16.70 -7.92 -1.07
N ASP A 117 17.70 -8.72 -1.47
CA ASP A 117 17.86 -9.20 -2.85
C ASP A 117 16.61 -9.90 -3.40
N ARG A 118 15.92 -10.67 -2.57
CA ARG A 118 14.67 -11.35 -2.97
C ARG A 118 13.57 -10.35 -3.36
N VAL A 119 13.51 -9.20 -2.69
CA VAL A 119 12.51 -8.15 -2.96
C VAL A 119 12.90 -7.39 -4.22
N ARG A 120 14.19 -7.05 -4.37
CA ARG A 120 14.74 -6.46 -5.61
C ARG A 120 14.43 -7.32 -6.84
N ALA A 121 14.69 -8.62 -6.75
CA ALA A 121 14.40 -9.57 -7.83
C ALA A 121 12.89 -9.68 -8.11
N GLY A 122 12.06 -9.68 -7.07
CA GLY A 122 10.60 -9.68 -7.20
C GLY A 122 10.06 -8.43 -7.91
N ILE A 123 10.56 -7.25 -7.56
CA ILE A 123 10.19 -5.98 -8.20
C ILE A 123 10.60 -5.99 -9.68
N ALA A 124 11.85 -6.34 -9.98
CA ALA A 124 12.34 -6.41 -11.36
C ALA A 124 11.49 -7.37 -12.21
N ARG A 125 11.18 -8.56 -11.67
CA ARG A 125 10.33 -9.55 -12.35
C ARG A 125 8.91 -9.06 -12.56
N TYR A 126 8.33 -8.35 -11.59
CA TYR A 126 7.00 -7.76 -11.72
C TYR A 126 6.97 -6.70 -12.83
N LEU A 127 7.93 -5.78 -12.84
CA LEU A 127 8.01 -4.71 -13.84
C LEU A 127 8.17 -5.27 -15.26
N GLU A 128 9.04 -6.28 -15.43
CA GLU A 128 9.20 -7.01 -16.69
C GLU A 128 7.89 -7.63 -17.16
N LEU A 129 7.20 -8.37 -16.29
CA LEU A 129 5.94 -9.04 -16.63
C LEU A 129 4.80 -8.06 -16.92
N ALA A 130 4.77 -6.92 -16.22
CA ALA A 130 3.76 -5.89 -16.38
C ALA A 130 4.07 -4.92 -17.54
N GLY A 131 5.26 -4.98 -18.13
CA GLY A 131 5.70 -4.02 -19.15
C GLY A 131 5.84 -2.59 -18.61
N LEU A 132 6.22 -2.44 -17.34
CA LEU A 132 6.29 -1.15 -16.65
C LEU A 132 7.76 -0.71 -16.47
N ALA A 133 8.06 0.54 -16.81
CA ALA A 133 9.32 1.19 -16.46
C ALA A 133 9.27 1.91 -15.11
N PHE A 134 8.08 2.07 -14.53
CA PHE A 134 7.87 2.76 -13.26
C PHE A 134 6.79 2.07 -12.43
N SER A 135 7.03 1.94 -11.13
CA SER A 135 5.97 1.67 -10.15
C SER A 135 6.44 2.05 -8.75
N ALA A 136 5.52 2.53 -7.91
CA ALA A 136 5.74 2.67 -6.48
C ALA A 136 5.11 1.48 -5.74
N PHE A 137 5.92 0.73 -5.02
CA PHE A 137 5.50 -0.44 -4.26
C PHE A 137 5.41 -0.10 -2.79
N ASP A 138 4.33 -0.52 -2.15
CA ASP A 138 4.18 -0.38 -0.70
C ASP A 138 4.31 -1.76 -0.04
N PHE A 139 5.11 -1.82 1.02
CA PHE A 139 5.40 -3.03 1.78
C PHE A 139 5.13 -2.79 3.26
N VAL A 140 4.80 -3.87 3.97
CA VAL A 140 4.84 -3.90 5.44
C VAL A 140 5.95 -4.83 5.90
N ILE A 141 6.68 -4.41 6.93
CA ILE A 141 7.84 -5.13 7.46
C ILE A 141 7.46 -5.79 8.80
N SER A 142 7.63 -7.10 8.85
CA SER A 142 7.42 -7.94 10.03
C SER A 142 8.40 -7.56 11.14
N PRO A 143 7.93 -7.39 12.39
CA PRO A 143 8.80 -7.07 13.51
C PRO A 143 9.64 -8.25 14.00
N ASP A 144 9.24 -9.48 13.67
CA ASP A 144 9.85 -10.70 14.19
C ASP A 144 11.11 -11.09 13.43
N ASP A 145 11.04 -11.05 12.10
CA ASP A 145 12.07 -11.57 11.19
C ASP A 145 12.47 -10.57 10.08
N GLY A 146 11.90 -9.36 10.11
CA GLY A 146 12.13 -8.36 9.08
C GLY A 146 11.58 -8.77 7.71
N ALA A 147 10.64 -9.71 7.62
CA ALA A 147 10.05 -10.12 6.36
C ALA A 147 9.23 -8.99 5.71
N TRP A 148 9.40 -8.83 4.40
CA TRP A 148 8.71 -7.84 3.59
C TRP A 148 7.48 -8.48 2.94
N ALA A 149 6.29 -7.98 3.27
CA ALA A 149 5.06 -8.35 2.59
C ALA A 149 4.62 -7.20 1.68
N CYS A 150 4.61 -7.43 0.36
CA CYS A 150 4.07 -6.49 -0.61
C CYS A 150 2.57 -6.30 -0.39
N LEU A 151 2.13 -5.04 -0.28
CA LEU A 151 0.74 -4.63 -0.13
C LEU A 151 0.12 -4.25 -1.47
N GLU A 152 0.86 -3.50 -2.30
CA GLU A 152 0.44 -3.09 -3.64
C GLU A 152 1.62 -2.61 -4.50
N ALA A 153 1.36 -2.51 -5.81
CA ALA A 153 2.25 -1.91 -6.80
C ALA A 153 1.44 -0.88 -7.62
N ASN A 154 1.75 0.40 -7.44
CA ASN A 154 1.03 1.49 -8.07
C ASN A 154 1.83 2.04 -9.27
N ALA A 155 1.31 1.84 -10.49
CA ALA A 155 1.96 2.25 -11.74
C ALA A 155 2.01 3.78 -11.95
N ILE A 156 1.23 4.55 -11.18
CA ILE A 156 1.18 6.02 -11.21
C ILE A 156 1.35 6.63 -9.82
N GLY A 157 1.99 5.88 -8.91
CA GLY A 157 2.10 6.28 -7.51
C GLY A 157 2.88 7.58 -7.33
N ALA A 158 2.34 8.49 -6.53
CA ALA A 158 3.02 9.72 -6.17
C ALA A 158 4.38 9.43 -5.49
N TRP A 159 5.42 10.13 -5.92
CA TRP A 159 6.80 9.95 -5.43
C TRP A 159 7.48 11.27 -5.07
N GLY A 160 6.91 12.42 -5.46
CA GLY A 160 7.55 13.73 -5.30
C GLY A 160 7.82 14.10 -3.84
N TRP A 161 6.82 13.92 -2.98
CA TRP A 161 6.92 14.26 -1.55
C TRP A 161 8.05 13.47 -0.86
N ILE A 162 8.12 12.15 -1.10
CA ILE A 162 9.13 11.30 -0.44
C ILE A 162 10.52 11.53 -1.02
N ALA A 163 10.59 11.91 -2.30
CA ALA A 163 11.83 12.31 -2.94
C ALA A 163 12.40 13.59 -2.31
N GLU A 164 11.54 14.58 -2.05
CA GLU A 164 11.93 15.83 -1.40
C GLU A 164 12.40 15.60 0.04
N GLU A 165 11.58 14.92 0.85
CA GLU A 165 11.88 14.62 2.26
C GLU A 165 13.18 13.82 2.43
N CYS A 166 13.49 12.92 1.50
CA CYS A 166 14.67 12.05 1.58
C CYS A 166 15.84 12.49 0.67
N GLY A 167 15.70 13.59 -0.08
CA GLY A 167 16.71 14.05 -1.02
C GLY A 167 17.03 13.05 -2.15
N LEU A 168 16.04 12.30 -2.64
CA LEU A 168 16.22 11.22 -3.61
C LEU A 168 16.14 11.74 -5.06
N PRO A 169 17.01 11.27 -5.97
CA PRO A 169 17.05 11.74 -7.36
C PRO A 169 15.99 11.06 -8.25
N ILE A 170 14.78 10.82 -7.76
CA ILE A 170 13.73 10.09 -8.49
C ILE A 170 13.33 10.82 -9.77
N ALA A 171 13.22 12.16 -9.73
CA ALA A 171 12.90 12.97 -10.91
C ALA A 171 13.94 12.82 -12.03
N ALA A 172 15.23 12.88 -11.67
CA ALA A 172 16.33 12.68 -12.61
C ALA A 172 16.32 11.25 -13.16
N ALA A 173 16.04 10.26 -12.31
CA ALA A 173 15.93 8.88 -12.74
C ALA A 173 14.82 8.66 -13.77
N ILE A 174 13.66 9.29 -13.58
CA ILE A 174 12.54 9.22 -14.53
C ILE A 174 12.93 9.89 -15.85
N ALA A 175 13.51 11.09 -15.79
CA ALA A 175 13.93 11.82 -16.99
C ALA A 175 14.94 11.02 -17.82
N GLU A 176 15.94 10.42 -17.16
CA GLU A 176 16.92 9.57 -17.83
C GLU A 176 16.27 8.33 -18.46
N GLU A 177 15.37 7.65 -17.74
CA GLU A 177 14.66 6.47 -18.25
C GLU A 177 13.85 6.76 -19.51
N LEU A 178 13.18 7.91 -19.54
CA LEU A 178 12.40 8.36 -20.71
C LEU A 178 13.27 8.71 -21.93
N THR A 179 14.56 8.98 -21.72
CA THR A 179 15.52 9.30 -22.78
C THR A 179 16.43 8.15 -23.18
N LYS A 180 16.25 6.96 -22.59
CA LYS A 180 17.00 5.76 -23.00
C LYS A 180 16.54 5.32 -24.39
N GLU A 181 17.50 5.22 -25.31
CA GLU A 181 17.33 4.66 -26.67
C GLU A 181 17.22 3.13 -26.66
#